data_AF-A0A8X6SGK3-F1
#
_entry.id   AF-A0A8X6SGK3-F1
#
_cell.length_a   1.000
_cell.length_b   1.000
_cell.length_c   1.000
_cell.angle_alpha   90.00
_cell.angle_beta   90.00
_cell.angle_gamma   90.00
#
_symmetry.space_group_name_H-M   'P 1'
#
loop_
_entity.id
_entity.type
_entity.pdbx_description
1 polymer ?
#
loop_
_entity_poly.entity_id
_entity_poly.type
_entity_poly.pdbx_seq_one_letter_code
_entity_poly.pdbx_strand_id
1 'polypeptide(L)'
;MHIDTGKGLPQEIVKIIKTHYMKLCDKHLLNKYLHGKTQNANESFNSIMWKFIPKDIFETLRLGAHMAVIQFNKGFRGLLDVLNQAQVQVGANTERGFATLDEECVSESKSHSLSEVKTSIKKLGHEIKEN
;
A
#
# COMPACT_ATOMS: atom_id res chain seq x y z
N MET A 1 3.74 -42.76 8.56
CA MET A 1 3.85 -41.33 8.20
C MET A 1 2.43 -40.78 8.14
N HIS A 2 2.00 -40.06 9.18
CA HIS A 2 0.66 -39.50 9.24
C HIS A 2 0.65 -38.26 8.32
N ILE A 3 0.01 -38.36 7.15
CA ILE A 3 -0.21 -37.19 6.29
C ILE A 3 -1.41 -36.48 6.91
N ASP A 4 -1.11 -35.44 7.69
CA ASP A 4 -2.11 -34.54 8.23
C ASP A 4 -2.80 -33.85 7.04
N THR A 5 -3.92 -34.42 6.59
CA THR A 5 -4.78 -33.83 5.58
C THR A 5 -5.66 -32.80 6.28
N GLY A 6 -5.02 -31.71 6.74
CA GLY A 6 -5.71 -30.57 7.29
C GLY A 6 -6.83 -30.16 6.35
N LYS A 7 -8.07 -30.06 6.85
CA LYS A 7 -9.23 -29.62 6.07
C LYS A 7 -8.84 -28.33 5.34
N GLY A 8 -8.75 -28.40 4.02
CA GLY A 8 -8.42 -27.24 3.19
C GLY A 8 -9.39 -26.09 3.43
N LEU A 9 -9.08 -24.92 2.88
CA LEU A 9 -9.97 -23.76 2.98
C LEU A 9 -11.39 -24.12 2.51
N PRO A 10 -12.44 -23.65 3.21
CA PRO A 10 -13.82 -23.85 2.78
C PRO A 10 -14.01 -23.44 1.32
N GLN A 11 -14.82 -24.20 0.57
CA GLN A 11 -14.99 -23.98 -0.87
C GLN A 11 -15.53 -22.59 -1.19
N GLU A 12 -16.36 -22.03 -0.32
CA GLU A 12 -16.86 -20.66 -0.40
C GLU A 12 -15.72 -19.64 -0.38
N ILE A 13 -14.76 -19.82 0.53
CA ILE A 13 -13.58 -18.96 0.66
C ILE A 13 -12.68 -19.10 -0.57
N VAL A 14 -12.42 -20.34 -1.00
CA VAL A 14 -11.64 -20.60 -2.22
C VAL A 14 -12.29 -19.95 -3.44
N LYS A 15 -13.63 -20.04 -3.56
CA LYS A 15 -14.37 -19.41 -4.65
C LYS A 15 -14.21 -17.89 -4.63
N ILE A 16 -14.36 -17.26 -3.47
CA ILE A 16 -14.16 -15.82 -3.32
C ILE A 16 -12.74 -15.43 -3.72
N ILE A 17 -11.71 -16.08 -3.14
CA ILE A 17 -10.31 -15.76 -3.43
C ILE A 17 -10.01 -15.96 -4.92
N LYS A 18 -10.40 -17.10 -5.49
CA LYS A 18 -10.15 -17.44 -6.90
C LYS A 18 -10.80 -16.43 -7.84
N THR A 19 -12.03 -15.99 -7.56
CA THR A 19 -12.70 -14.97 -8.37
C THR A 19 -11.92 -13.65 -8.37
N HIS A 20 -11.40 -13.21 -7.22
CA HIS A 20 -10.60 -11.98 -7.14
C HIS A 20 -9.24 -12.16 -7.81
N TYR A 21 -8.57 -13.29 -7.56
CA TYR A 21 -7.29 -13.63 -8.16
C TYR A 21 -7.35 -13.62 -9.69
N MET A 22 -8.35 -14.28 -10.28
CA MET A 22 -8.51 -14.32 -11.74
C MET A 22 -8.75 -12.93 -12.34
N LYS A 23 -9.46 -12.03 -11.64
CA LYS A 23 -9.61 -10.63 -12.08
C LYS A 23 -8.28 -9.89 -12.06
N LEU A 24 -7.42 -10.16 -11.08
CA LEU A 24 -6.07 -9.57 -10.98
C LEU A 24 -5.13 -10.09 -12.07
N CYS A 25 -5.36 -11.32 -12.58
CA CYS A 25 -4.60 -11.91 -13.68
C CYS A 25 -5.06 -11.48 -15.09
N ASP A 26 -6.02 -10.55 -15.20
CA ASP A 26 -6.48 -10.06 -16.50
C ASP A 26 -5.33 -9.45 -17.32
N LYS A 27 -5.17 -9.87 -18.58
CA LYS A 27 -4.04 -9.45 -19.43
C LYS A 27 -4.07 -7.95 -19.74
N HIS A 28 -5.25 -7.34 -19.87
CA HIS A 28 -5.34 -5.90 -20.09
C HIS A 28 -4.94 -5.12 -18.84
N LEU A 29 -5.34 -5.62 -17.67
CA LEU A 29 -4.92 -5.09 -16.38
C LEU A 29 -3.41 -5.22 -16.16
N LEU A 30 -2.82 -6.40 -16.40
CA LEU A 30 -1.39 -6.64 -16.29
C LEU A 30 -0.56 -5.78 -17.26
N ASN A 31 -1.03 -5.58 -18.49
CA ASN A 31 -0.37 -4.70 -19.46
C ASN A 31 -0.32 -3.23 -19.02
N LYS A 32 -1.28 -2.76 -18.21
CA LYS A 32 -1.23 -1.40 -17.64
C LYS A 32 -0.11 -1.27 -16.61
N TYR A 33 0.18 -2.33 -15.85
CA TYR A 33 1.24 -2.34 -14.84
C TYR A 33 2.65 -2.46 -15.45
N LEU A 34 2.80 -3.11 -16.62
CA LEU A 34 4.11 -3.26 -17.29
C LEU A 34 4.83 -1.95 -17.62
N HIS A 35 4.09 -0.85 -17.75
CA HIS A 35 4.68 0.42 -18.18
C HIS A 35 5.19 1.29 -17.03
N GLY A 36 4.92 0.95 -15.76
CA GLY A 36 5.40 1.71 -14.59
C GLY A 36 4.96 3.19 -14.57
N LYS A 37 3.92 3.56 -15.35
CA LYS A 37 3.59 4.97 -15.65
C LYS A 37 2.81 5.68 -14.55
N THR A 38 2.36 4.96 -13.53
CA THR A 38 1.54 5.50 -12.45
C THR A 38 2.13 5.10 -11.11
N GLN A 39 2.34 6.08 -10.23
CA GLN A 39 2.34 5.83 -8.79
C GLN A 39 1.01 5.14 -8.47
N ASN A 40 1.07 3.84 -8.24
CA ASN A 40 -0.11 3.06 -7.95
C ASN A 40 -0.56 3.45 -6.54
N ALA A 41 -1.64 4.23 -6.43
CA ALA A 41 -2.22 4.62 -5.15
C ALA A 41 -2.49 3.40 -4.26
N ASN A 42 -2.85 2.24 -4.86
CA ASN A 42 -3.06 1.01 -4.12
C ASN A 42 -1.74 0.44 -3.55
N GLU A 43 -0.63 0.59 -4.26
CA GLU A 43 0.69 0.14 -3.77
C GLU A 43 1.17 1.02 -2.62
N SER A 44 1.03 2.34 -2.76
CA SER A 44 1.31 3.30 -1.69
C SER A 44 0.45 3.03 -0.45
N PHE A 45 -0.87 2.85 -0.63
CA PHE A 45 -1.77 2.53 0.47
C PHE A 45 -1.44 1.19 1.14
N ASN A 46 -1.18 0.14 0.34
CA ASN A 46 -0.81 -1.16 0.89
C ASN A 46 0.50 -1.08 1.70
N SER A 47 1.48 -0.31 1.23
CA SER A 47 2.72 -0.07 1.99
C SER A 47 2.44 0.53 3.37
N ILE A 48 1.52 1.49 3.48
CA ILE A 48 1.09 2.06 4.76
C ILE A 48 0.33 1.03 5.61
N MET A 49 -0.60 0.29 4.99
CA MET A 49 -1.39 -0.73 5.68
C MET A 49 -0.51 -1.76 6.40
N TRP A 50 0.56 -2.22 5.73
CA TRP A 50 1.49 -3.19 6.31
C TRP A 50 2.39 -2.63 7.42
N LYS A 51 2.49 -1.30 7.57
CA LYS A 51 3.19 -0.69 8.72
C LYS A 51 2.37 -0.76 10.00
N PHE A 52 1.04 -0.74 9.89
CA PHE A 52 0.14 -0.79 11.06
C PHE A 52 -0.32 -2.19 11.42
N ILE A 53 -0.37 -3.09 10.44
CA ILE A 53 -0.98 -4.41 10.59
C ILE A 53 0.12 -5.45 10.45
N PRO A 54 0.58 -6.05 11.57
CA PRO A 54 1.47 -7.20 11.53
C PRO A 54 0.82 -8.33 10.73
N LYS A 55 1.59 -9.04 9.90
CA LYS A 55 1.05 -10.08 9.01
C LYS A 55 0.52 -11.31 9.77
N ASP A 56 0.91 -11.43 11.03
CA ASP A 56 0.70 -12.55 11.93
C ASP A 56 -0.31 -12.24 13.05
N ILE A 57 -0.69 -10.96 13.26
CA ILE A 57 -1.59 -10.54 14.34
C ILE A 57 -2.82 -9.84 13.77
N PHE A 58 -3.96 -10.52 13.82
CA PHE A 58 -5.23 -10.01 13.28
C PHE A 58 -6.04 -9.17 14.27
N GLU A 59 -5.69 -9.17 15.56
CA GLU A 59 -6.43 -8.42 16.60
C GLU A 59 -6.37 -6.90 16.37
N THR A 60 -5.29 -6.40 15.78
CA THR A 60 -5.11 -4.99 15.46
C THR A 60 -5.58 -4.63 14.04
N LEU A 61 -6.14 -5.56 13.28
CA LEU A 61 -6.51 -5.36 11.87
C LEU A 61 -7.43 -4.15 11.68
N ARG A 62 -8.49 -4.04 12.48
CA ARG A 62 -9.48 -2.96 12.35
C ARG A 62 -8.88 -1.60 12.67
N LEU A 63 -8.17 -1.50 13.80
CA LEU A 63 -7.54 -0.25 14.22
C LEU A 63 -6.44 0.15 13.22
N GLY A 64 -5.57 -0.79 12.85
CA GLY A 64 -4.49 -0.56 11.91
C GLY A 64 -4.99 -0.16 10.52
N ALA A 65 -6.09 -0.75 10.04
CA ALA A 65 -6.72 -0.34 8.78
C ALA A 65 -7.26 1.09 8.86
N HIS A 66 -7.91 1.49 9.97
CA HIS A 66 -8.36 2.87 10.17
C HIS A 66 -7.19 3.86 10.24
N MET A 67 -6.12 3.53 10.97
CA MET A 67 -4.91 4.35 11.03
C MET A 67 -4.25 4.50 9.65
N ALA A 68 -4.17 3.41 8.87
CA ALA A 68 -3.64 3.44 7.52
C ALA A 68 -4.46 4.35 6.59
N VAL A 69 -5.78 4.30 6.68
CA VAL A 69 -6.69 5.18 5.92
C VAL A 69 -6.50 6.64 6.32
N ILE A 70 -6.37 6.93 7.62
CA ILE A 70 -6.13 8.30 8.10
C ILE A 70 -4.79 8.81 7.56
N GLN A 71 -3.71 8.03 7.72
CA GLN A 71 -2.39 8.45 7.26
C GLN A 71 -2.33 8.62 5.74
N PHE A 72 -2.96 7.74 4.97
CA PHE A 72 -2.98 7.84 3.51
C PHE A 72 -3.69 9.11 3.02
N ASN A 73 -4.79 9.50 3.66
CA ASN A 73 -5.58 10.65 3.22
C ASN A 73 -5.17 11.99 3.84
N LYS A 74 -4.62 11.97 5.05
CA LYS A 74 -4.31 13.19 5.83
C LYS A 74 -2.83 13.32 6.23
N GLY A 75 -1.99 12.36 5.84
CA GLY A 75 -0.60 12.29 6.29
C GLY A 75 -0.46 11.85 7.76
N PHE A 76 0.78 11.83 8.25
CA PHE A 76 1.13 11.59 9.64
C PHE A 76 0.45 12.58 10.57
N ARG A 77 0.27 13.84 10.17
CA ARG A 77 -0.49 14.82 10.98
C ARG A 77 -1.94 14.40 11.24
N GLY A 78 -2.55 13.63 10.35
CA GLY A 78 -3.88 13.06 10.58
C GLY A 78 -3.94 12.11 11.79
N LEU A 79 -2.82 11.50 12.18
CA LEU A 79 -2.74 10.61 13.34
C LEU A 79 -2.70 11.37 14.67
N LEU A 80 -2.44 12.69 14.66
CA LEU A 80 -2.50 13.52 15.87
C LEU A 80 -3.90 13.48 16.51
N ASP A 81 -4.95 13.52 15.69
CA ASP A 81 -6.34 13.40 16.15
C ASP A 81 -6.60 12.06 16.84
N VAL A 82 -5.96 10.99 16.36
CA VAL A 82 -6.07 9.64 16.95
C VAL A 82 -5.37 9.60 18.30
N LEU A 83 -4.17 10.18 18.41
CA LEU A 83 -3.43 10.28 19.68
C LEU A 83 -4.21 11.08 20.71
N ASN A 84 -4.78 12.22 20.31
CA ASN A 84 -5.62 13.05 21.18
C ASN A 84 -6.86 12.28 21.69
N GLN A 85 -7.54 11.55 20.80
CA GLN A 85 -8.69 10.70 21.19
C GLN A 85 -8.29 9.55 22.12
N ALA A 86 -7.08 9.01 21.95
CA ALA A 86 -6.50 8.02 22.84
C ALA A 86 -5.94 8.62 24.15
N GLN A 87 -6.17 9.92 24.40
CA GLN A 87 -5.69 10.66 25.58
C GLN A 87 -4.15 10.65 25.70
N VAL A 88 -3.45 10.49 24.59
CA VAL A 88 -1.99 10.62 24.52
C VAL A 88 -1.65 12.08 24.29
N GLN A 89 -0.94 12.69 25.23
CA GLN A 89 -0.48 14.07 25.07
C GLN A 89 0.55 14.17 23.96
N VAL A 90 0.22 14.92 22.92
CA VAL A 90 1.12 15.23 21.81
C VAL A 90 1.95 16.46 22.20
N GLY A 91 3.27 16.31 22.22
CA GLY A 91 4.20 17.41 22.41
C GLY A 91 4.68 18.02 21.08
N ALA A 92 5.27 19.21 21.15
CA ALA A 92 5.79 19.94 19.99
C ALA A 92 6.80 19.15 19.13
N ASN A 93 7.54 18.22 19.74
CA ASN A 93 8.47 17.35 19.01
C ASN A 93 7.74 16.35 18.11
N THR A 94 6.63 15.77 18.58
CA THR A 94 5.81 14.85 17.80
C THR A 94 5.14 15.57 16.64
N GLU A 95 4.56 16.75 16.89
CA GLU A 95 3.95 17.55 15.83
C GLU A 95 4.96 17.93 14.74
N ARG A 96 6.15 18.39 15.15
CA ARG A 96 7.22 18.74 14.22
C ARG A 96 7.70 17.53 13.44
N GLY A 97 7.94 16.40 14.11
CA GLY A 97 8.36 15.16 13.46
C GLY A 97 7.34 14.68 12.43
N PHE A 98 6.04 14.73 12.74
CA PHE A 98 4.98 14.34 11.81
C PHE A 98 4.89 15.30 10.62
N ALA A 99 5.08 16.61 10.84
CA ALA A 99 5.15 17.57 9.74
C ALA A 99 6.34 17.29 8.81
N THR A 100 7.52 17.00 9.36
CA THR A 100 8.71 16.65 8.57
C THR A 100 8.50 15.38 7.75
N LEU A 101 7.92 14.34 8.34
CA LEU A 101 7.61 13.09 7.62
C LEU A 101 6.60 13.30 6.48
N ASP A 102 5.61 14.18 6.68
CA ASP A 102 4.66 14.53 5.62
C ASP A 102 5.35 15.29 4.48
N GLU A 103 6.25 16.22 4.79
CA GLU A 103 7.06 16.94 3.79
C GLU A 103 7.96 15.99 2.99
N GLU A 104 8.62 15.05 3.65
CA GLU A 104 9.45 14.01 3.01
C GLU A 104 8.62 13.15 2.05
N CYS A 105 7.46 12.66 2.49
CA CYS A 105 6.56 11.85 1.66
C CYS A 105 6.09 12.61 0.41
N VAL A 106 5.78 13.90 0.55
CA VAL A 106 5.42 14.77 -0.59
C VAL A 106 6.61 14.98 -1.52
N SER A 107 7.82 15.15 -0.98
CA SER A 107 9.05 15.31 -1.76
C SER A 107 9.38 14.06 -2.59
N GLU A 108 9.35 12.88 -1.97
CA GLU A 108 9.53 11.59 -2.64
C GLU A 108 8.46 11.39 -3.73
N SER A 109 7.21 11.71 -3.40
CA SER A 109 6.10 11.60 -4.34
C SER A 109 6.32 12.48 -5.57
N LYS A 110 6.79 13.72 -5.39
CA LYS A 110 7.15 14.62 -6.48
C LYS A 110 8.29 14.04 -7.32
N SER A 111 9.37 13.57 -6.70
CA SER A 111 10.53 12.96 -7.37
C SER A 111 10.11 11.81 -8.30
N HIS A 112 9.32 10.86 -7.79
CA HIS A 112 8.81 9.72 -8.56
C HIS A 112 7.76 10.11 -9.62
N SER A 113 7.15 11.30 -9.49
CA SER A 113 6.18 11.79 -10.46
C SER A 113 6.80 12.53 -11.65
N LEU A 114 8.10 12.89 -11.59
CA LEU A 114 8.81 13.64 -12.63
C LEU A 114 8.80 12.90 -13.98
N SER A 115 8.59 13.67 -15.04
CA SER A 115 8.43 13.18 -16.41
C SER A 115 9.69 12.53 -16.97
N GLU A 116 10.88 12.91 -16.51
CA GLU A 116 12.16 12.38 -17.01
C GLU A 116 12.35 10.90 -16.67
N VAL A 117 12.06 10.49 -15.43
CA VAL A 117 12.04 9.08 -15.00
C VAL A 117 11.00 8.28 -15.79
N LYS A 118 9.80 8.86 -16.00
CA LYS A 118 8.73 8.25 -16.79
C LYS A 118 9.07 8.13 -18.29
N THR A 119 9.94 8.99 -18.81
CA THR A 119 10.35 9.01 -20.23
C THR A 119 11.52 8.06 -20.48
N SER A 120 12.46 7.93 -19.55
CA SER A 120 13.53 6.93 -19.64
C SER A 120 13.00 5.49 -19.59
N ILE A 121 11.99 5.21 -18.77
CA ILE A 121 11.31 3.89 -18.74
C ILE A 121 10.57 3.61 -20.07
N LYS A 122 10.01 4.63 -20.74
CA LYS A 122 9.37 4.48 -22.05
C LYS A 122 10.36 4.02 -23.14
N LYS A 123 11.60 4.50 -23.10
CA LYS A 123 12.64 4.12 -24.09
C LYS A 123 13.07 2.67 -23.90
N LEU A 124 13.39 2.27 -22.66
CA LEU A 124 13.74 0.86 -22.34
C LEU A 124 12.62 -0.13 -22.70
N GLY A 125 11.35 0.22 -22.43
CA GLY A 125 10.22 -0.65 -22.73
C GLY A 125 9.88 -0.78 -24.23
N HIS A 126 10.38 0.13 -25.08
CA HIS A 126 10.27 0.02 -26.54
C HIS A 126 11.36 -0.90 -27.09
N GLU A 127 12.60 -0.75 -26.61
CA GLU A 127 13.75 -1.58 -27.00
C GLU A 127 13.58 -3.08 -26.65
N ILE A 128 12.83 -3.39 -25.59
CA ILE A 128 12.52 -4.78 -25.20
C ILE A 128 11.40 -5.39 -26.07
N LYS A 129 10.54 -4.58 -26.71
CA LYS A 129 9.46 -5.07 -27.58
C LYS A 129 9.89 -5.27 -29.03
N GLU A 130 11.05 -4.74 -29.42
CA GLU A 130 11.61 -4.86 -30.78
C GLU A 130 12.64 -6.00 -30.93
N ASN A 131 12.91 -6.75 -29.85
CA ASN A 131 13.67 -8.01 -29.87
C ASN A 131 12.77 -9.20 -29.49
#